data_AF-A0A355FYU1-F1
#
_entry.id   AF-A0A355FYU1-F1
#
_cell.length_a   1.000
_cell.length_b   1.000
_cell.length_c   1.000
_cell.angle_alpha   90.00
_cell.angle_beta   90.00
_cell.angle_gamma   90.00
#
_symmetry.space_group_name_H-M   'P 1'
#
loop_
_entity.id
_entity.type
_entity.pdbx_description
1 polymer ?
#
loop_
_entity_poly.entity_id
_entity_poly.type
_entity_poly.pdbx_seq_one_letter_code
_entity_poly.pdbx_strand_id
1 'polypeptide(L)' 'MLQERTACCFPGFEELLFGSEVSDKPVCVDGNVITGRSCGVALEFGTAIAEAFIGKEKAQKLWESLCHE' A
#
# COMPACT_ATOMS: atom_id res chain seq x y z
N MET A 1 6.34 -13.80 -8.00
CA MET A 1 6.92 -12.62 -7.31
C MET A 1 6.17 -12.18 -6.04
N LEU A 2 5.01 -12.77 -5.68
CA LEU A 2 4.29 -12.49 -4.41
C LEU A 2 4.06 -13.74 -3.55
N GLN A 3 4.74 -14.85 -3.86
CA GLN A 3 4.60 -16.08 -3.10
C GLN A 3 5.01 -15.86 -1.64
N GLU A 4 4.16 -16.34 -0.72
CA GLU A 4 4.35 -16.26 0.74
C GLU A 4 4.40 -14.82 1.27
N ARG A 5 3.83 -13.87 0.54
CA ARG A 5 3.70 -12.46 0.94
C ARG A 5 2.25 -12.09 1.18
N THR A 6 2.01 -11.12 2.06
CA THR A 6 0.70 -10.50 2.22
C THR A 6 0.55 -9.36 1.21
N ALA A 7 -0.48 -9.40 0.38
CA ALA A 7 -0.73 -8.41 -0.68
C ALA A 7 -2.22 -8.09 -0.83
N CYS A 8 -2.53 -6.93 -1.38
CA CYS A 8 -3.89 -6.56 -1.80
C CYS A 8 -3.93 -6.21 -3.29
N CYS A 9 -5.09 -6.36 -3.91
CA CYS A 9 -5.34 -5.99 -5.30
C CYS A 9 -6.74 -5.38 -5.45
N PHE A 10 -7.09 -5.02 -6.69
CA PHE A 10 -8.43 -4.55 -7.01
C PHE A 10 -9.50 -5.55 -6.59
N PRO A 11 -10.62 -5.10 -5.98
CA PRO A 11 -11.73 -5.99 -5.63
C PRO A 11 -12.26 -6.74 -6.86
N GLY A 12 -12.42 -8.05 -6.75
CA GLY A 12 -12.81 -8.94 -7.86
C GLY A 12 -11.64 -9.56 -8.62
N PHE A 13 -10.40 -9.26 -8.24
CA PHE A 13 -9.17 -9.84 -8.82
C PHE A 13 -8.39 -10.69 -7.81
N GLU A 14 -8.94 -10.95 -6.62
CA GLU A 14 -8.28 -11.66 -5.53
C GLU A 14 -7.85 -13.08 -5.93
N GLU A 15 -8.62 -13.74 -6.81
CA GLU A 15 -8.28 -15.07 -7.32
C GLU A 15 -6.99 -15.10 -8.14
N LEU A 16 -6.52 -13.95 -8.65
CA LEU A 16 -5.30 -13.84 -9.44
C LEU A 16 -4.04 -13.64 -8.57
N LEU A 17 -4.21 -13.41 -7.27
CA LEU A 17 -3.14 -13.29 -6.28
C LEU A 17 -2.65 -14.69 -5.81
N PHE A 18 -2.18 -15.50 -6.77
CA PHE A 18 -1.76 -16.86 -6.47
C PHE A 18 -0.53 -16.93 -5.56
N GLY A 19 -0.68 -17.66 -4.45
CA GLY A 19 0.41 -17.93 -3.51
C GLY A 19 0.72 -16.79 -2.54
N SER A 20 -0.01 -15.67 -2.59
CA SER A 20 0.02 -14.62 -1.57
C SER A 20 -1.14 -14.76 -0.58
N GLU A 21 -0.94 -14.27 0.64
CA GLU A 21 -2.03 -14.02 1.58
C GLU A 21 -2.77 -12.74 1.15
N VAL A 22 -4.04 -12.86 0.79
CA VAL A 22 -4.84 -11.72 0.32
C VAL A 22 -5.31 -10.88 1.52
N SER A 23 -4.99 -9.60 1.49
CA SER A 23 -5.44 -8.62 2.48
C SER A 23 -6.55 -7.72 1.92
N ASP A 24 -7.51 -7.37 2.78
CA ASP A 24 -8.59 -6.42 2.53
C ASP A 24 -8.20 -4.95 2.82
N LYS A 25 -6.97 -4.72 3.32
CA LYS A 25 -6.46 -3.40 3.66
C LYS A 25 -6.39 -2.49 2.42
N PRO A 26 -6.60 -1.16 2.59
CA PRO A 26 -6.39 -0.16 1.54
C PRO A 26 -4.99 -0.26 0.93
N VAL A 27 -3.97 -0.36 1.78
CA VAL A 27 -2.56 -0.54 1.42
C VAL A 27 -1.99 -1.66 2.27
N CYS A 28 -1.22 -2.56 1.65
CA CYS A 28 -0.50 -3.62 2.34
C CYS A 28 1.00 -3.39 2.17
N VAL A 29 1.75 -3.54 3.27
CA VAL A 29 3.22 -3.43 3.30
C VAL A 29 3.76 -4.74 3.85
N ASP A 30 4.53 -5.45 3.05
CA ASP A 30 5.23 -6.69 3.41
C ASP A 30 6.71 -6.55 3.02
N GLY A 31 7.53 -6.17 3.99
CA GLY A 31 8.95 -5.90 3.77
C GLY A 31 9.17 -4.79 2.74
N ASN A 32 9.71 -5.15 1.58
CA ASN A 32 9.97 -4.25 0.46
C ASN A 32 8.87 -4.27 -0.62
N VAL A 33 7.76 -4.96 -0.37
CA VAL A 33 6.60 -5.01 -1.26
C VAL A 33 5.50 -4.15 -0.67
N ILE A 34 5.01 -3.19 -1.47
CA ILE A 34 3.89 -2.34 -1.11
C ILE A 34 2.84 -2.51 -2.21
N THR A 35 1.60 -2.84 -1.84
CA THR A 35 0.48 -3.00 -2.77
C THR A 35 -0.68 -2.11 -2.34
N GLY A 36 -1.41 -1.56 -3.32
CA GLY A 36 -2.61 -0.75 -3.11
C GLY A 36 -3.85 -1.41 -3.69
N ARG A 37 -4.98 -1.28 -2.99
CA ARG A 37 -6.23 -1.96 -3.33
C ARG A 37 -6.98 -1.32 -4.51
N SER A 38 -6.92 -0.01 -4.69
CA SER A 38 -7.65 0.68 -5.78
C SER A 38 -7.05 2.06 -6.07
N CYS A 39 -7.61 2.80 -7.04
CA CYS A 39 -7.21 4.20 -7.27
C CYS A 39 -7.55 5.14 -6.11
N GLY A 40 -8.57 4.81 -5.30
CA GLY A 40 -9.01 5.63 -4.18
C GLY A 40 -8.03 5.68 -3.02
N VAL A 41 -7.00 4.83 -3.02
CA VAL A 41 -5.99 4.74 -1.95
C VAL A 41 -4.62 5.26 -2.39
N ALA A 42 -4.57 6.02 -3.50
CA ALA A 42 -3.31 6.43 -4.13
C ALA A 42 -2.46 7.32 -3.21
N LEU A 43 -3.08 8.16 -2.39
CA LEU A 43 -2.38 9.02 -1.43
C LEU A 43 -1.78 8.19 -0.30
N GLU A 44 -2.54 7.25 0.25
CA GLU A 44 -2.09 6.33 1.31
C GLU A 44 -0.96 5.45 0.79
N PHE A 45 -1.08 4.95 -0.44
CA PHE A 45 -0.06 4.15 -1.10
C PHE A 45 1.24 4.94 -1.33
N GLY A 46 1.13 6.16 -1.85
CA GLY A 46 2.28 7.06 -2.03
C GLY A 46 2.95 7.41 -0.69
N THR A 47 2.16 7.59 0.37
CA THR A 47 2.67 7.88 1.71
C THR A 47 3.39 6.68 2.32
N ALA A 48 2.88 5.46 2.11
CA ALA A 48 3.56 4.23 2.52
C ALA A 48 4.91 4.06 1.81
N ILE A 49 4.98 4.40 0.51
CA ILE A 49 6.26 4.44 -0.23
C ILE A 49 7.20 5.48 0.39
N ALA A 50 6.73 6.70 0.61
CA ALA A 50 7.54 7.75 1.23
C ALA A 50 8.06 7.29 2.60
N GLU A 51 7.21 6.72 3.45
CA GLU A 51 7.61 6.21 4.77
C GLU A 51 8.74 5.18 4.67
N ALA A 52 8.69 4.27 3.68
CA ALA A 52 9.73 3.27 3.47
C ALA A 52 11.11 3.87 3.09
N PHE A 53 11.15 5.05 2.46
CA PHE A 53 12.40 5.69 2.00
C PHE A 53 12.90 6.80 2.92
N ILE A 54 12.00 7.67 3.40
CA ILE A 54 12.36 8.89 4.13
C ILE A 54 11.95 8.85 5.61
N GLY A 55 11.34 7.75 6.05
CA GLY A 55 10.88 7.54 7.41
C GLY A 55 9.52 8.19 7.70
N LYS A 56 8.87 7.68 8.75
CA LYS A 56 7.50 8.02 9.12
C LYS A 56 7.26 9.52 9.36
N GLU A 57 8.18 10.19 10.07
CA GLU A 57 8.02 11.61 10.40
C GLU A 57 7.95 12.50 9.15
N LYS A 58 8.83 12.25 8.16
CA LYS A 58 8.85 13.04 6.92
C LYS A 58 7.68 12.68 6.01
N ALA A 59 7.31 11.40 5.96
CA ALA A 59 6.14 10.96 5.22
C ALA A 59 4.84 11.57 5.77
N GLN A 60 4.72 11.69 7.09
CA GLN A 60 3.57 12.34 7.72
C GLN A 60 3.48 13.84 7.36
N LYS A 61 4.60 14.57 7.37
CA LYS A 61 4.62 15.97 6.91
C LYS A 61 4.20 16.11 5.45
N LEU A 62 4.61 15.16 4.59
CA LEU A 62 4.18 15.12 3.20
C LEU A 62 2.66 14.91 3.09
N TRP A 63 2.11 13.95 3.84
CA TRP A 63 0.66 13.70 3.89
C TRP A 63 -0.13 14.97 4.30
N GLU A 64 0.30 15.63 5.38
CA GLU A 64 -0.32 16.86 5.87
C GLU A 64 -0.29 17.99 4.83
N SER A 65 0.73 18.04 3.96
CA SER A 65 0.81 19.03 2.87
C SER A 65 -0.08 18.72 1.66
N LEU A 66 -0.49 17.46 1.50
CA LEU A 66 -1.32 17.00 0.37
C LEU A 66 -2.81 17.09 0.70
N CYS A 67 -3.17 16.79 1.95
CA CYS A 67 -4.53 16.81 2.45
C CYS A 67 -4.79 18.12 3.21
N HIS A 68 -4.96 19.21 2.48
CA HIS A 68 -5.53 20.44 3.04
C HIS A 68 -7.06 20.32 3.10
N GLU A 69 -7.64 20.40 4.30
CA GLU A 69 -9.06 20.73 4.50
C GLU A 69 -9.29 22.24 4.41
#